data_AF-A0A6I6EU76-F1
#
_entry.id   AF-A0A6I6EU76-F1
#
_cell.length_a   1.000
_cell.length_b   1.000
_cell.length_c   1.000
_cell.angle_alpha   90.00
_cell.angle_beta   90.00
_cell.angle_gamma   90.00
#
_symmetry.space_group_name_H-M   'P 1'
#
loop_
_entity.id
_entity.type
_entity.pdbx_description
1 polymer ?
#
loop_
_entity_poly.entity_id
_entity_poly.type
_entity_poly.pdbx_seq_one_letter_code
_entity_poly.pdbx_strand_id
1 'polypeptide(L)' 'MSSIITFIISSNNNPDYDTIKAIQRFKYHKSFALGFKGWVNVRLIFVNPETQDILASLEGGKEKSFYLKIIN' A
#
# COMPACT_ATOMS: atom_id res chain seq x y z
N MET A 1 -13.16 10.22 -13.70
CA MET A 1 -13.35 9.47 -12.44
C MET A 1 -11.98 9.14 -11.88
N SER A 2 -11.72 9.45 -10.61
CA SER A 2 -10.47 9.09 -9.93
C SER A 2 -10.73 7.94 -8.98
N SER A 3 -9.90 6.90 -9.03
CA SER A 3 -10.04 5.74 -8.16
C SER A 3 -8.71 5.39 -7.50
N ILE A 4 -8.79 4.85 -6.30
CA ILE A 4 -7.66 4.32 -5.56
C ILE A 4 -7.96 2.86 -5.27
N ILE A 5 -7.04 1.98 -5.65
CA ILE A 5 -7.10 0.56 -5.31
C ILE A 5 -6.07 0.33 -4.21
N THR A 6 -6.51 -0.14 -3.05
CA THR A 6 -5.61 -0.48 -1.95
C THR A 6 -5.52 -2.00 -1.86
N PHE A 7 -4.33 -2.54 -2.10
CA PHE A 7 -4.01 -3.94 -1.81
C PHE A 7 -3.48 -4.04 -0.39
N ILE A 8 -4.06 -4.95 0.39
CA ILE A 8 -3.64 -5.25 1.75
C ILE A 8 -3.19 -6.71 1.77
N ILE A 9 -1.93 -6.93 2.14
CA ILE A 9 -1.35 -8.25 2.35
C ILE A 9 -1.17 -8.43 3.85
N SER A 10 -1.70 -9.52 4.40
CA SER A 10 -1.56 -9.86 5.82
C SER A 10 -0.82 -11.18 5.97
N SER A 11 0.18 -11.22 6.85
CA SER A 11 0.97 -12.41 7.14
C SER A 11 1.64 -12.27 8.50
N ASN A 12 1.72 -13.38 9.25
CA ASN A 12 2.47 -13.42 10.51
C ASN A 12 3.99 -13.52 10.29
N ASN A 13 4.41 -13.94 9.09
CA ASN A 13 5.82 -13.98 8.73
C ASN A 13 6.30 -12.59 8.28
N ASN A 14 7.41 -12.14 8.86
CA ASN A 14 8.06 -10.92 8.41
C ASN A 14 8.64 -11.08 7.00
N PRO A 15 8.41 -10.11 6.10
CA PRO A 15 8.97 -10.15 4.76
C PRO A 15 10.48 -9.96 4.81
N ASP A 16 11.18 -10.60 3.86
CA ASP A 16 12.62 -10.39 3.69
C ASP A 16 12.94 -8.96 3.22
N TYR A 17 14.23 -8.62 3.26
CA TYR A 17 14.71 -7.29 2.92
C TYR A 17 14.33 -6.83 1.50
N ASP A 18 14.36 -7.73 0.53
CA ASP A 18 14.05 -7.42 -0.86
C ASP A 18 12.55 -7.18 -1.05
N THR A 19 11.72 -7.96 -0.37
CA THR A 19 10.26 -7.79 -0.31
C THR A 19 9.89 -6.47 0.37
N ILE A 20 10.53 -6.11 1.49
CA ILE A 20 10.35 -4.82 2.15
C ILE A 20 10.65 -3.67 1.17
N LYS A 21 11.80 -3.74 0.48
CA LYS A 21 12.18 -2.74 -0.53
C LYS A 21 11.19 -2.68 -1.68
N ALA A 22 10.70 -3.82 -2.16
CA ALA A 22 9.72 -3.89 -3.25
C ALA A 22 8.41 -3.21 -2.83
N ILE A 23 7.90 -3.50 -1.63
CA ILE A 23 6.69 -2.88 -1.08
C ILE A 23 6.86 -1.36 -0.97
N GLN A 24 7.96 -0.89 -0.37
CA GLN A 24 8.21 0.54 -0.16
C GLN A 24 8.35 1.31 -1.48
N ARG A 25 8.98 0.70 -2.49
CA ARG A 25 9.21 1.30 -3.82
C ARG A 25 8.04 1.14 -4.78
N PHE A 26 7.05 0.32 -4.44
CA PHE A 26 5.90 0.07 -5.31
C PHE A 26 5.19 1.39 -5.65
N LYS A 27 5.07 1.69 -6.94
CA LYS A 27 4.34 2.85 -7.43
C LYS A 27 3.61 2.46 -8.70
N TYR A 28 2.31 2.66 -8.70
CA TYR A 28 1.48 2.44 -9.88
C TYR A 28 0.51 3.59 -10.05
N HIS A 29 0.54 4.18 -11.23
CA HIS A 29 -0.37 5.21 -11.69
C HIS A 29 -0.77 4.89 -13.13
N LYS A 30 -2.06 4.95 -13.42
CA LYS A 30 -2.58 4.83 -14.77
C LYS A 30 -3.55 5.97 -15.04
N SER A 31 -3.25 6.79 -16.03
CA SER A 31 -4.16 7.82 -16.55
C SER A 31 -4.89 7.31 -17.79
N PHE A 32 -6.13 7.74 -17.98
CA PHE A 32 -6.95 7.39 -19.14
C PHE A 32 -7.24 8.65 -19.95
N ALA A 33 -6.94 8.58 -21.26
CA ALA A 33 -7.03 9.73 -22.17
C ALA A 33 -6.34 10.98 -21.59
N LEU A 34 -5.04 10.88 -21.29
CA LEU A 34 -4.24 11.96 -20.67
C LEU A 34 -4.84 12.54 -19.37
N GLY A 35 -5.71 11.78 -18.69
CA GLY A 35 -6.41 12.20 -17.47
C GLY A 35 -7.82 12.72 -17.69
N PHE A 36 -8.24 13.03 -18.92
CA PHE A 36 -9.60 13.50 -19.23
C PHE A 36 -10.68 12.45 -18.90
N LYS A 37 -10.35 11.16 -19.03
CA LYS A 37 -11.23 10.06 -18.61
C LYS A 37 -10.96 9.58 -17.19
N GLY A 38 -10.04 10.23 -16.48
CA GLY A 38 -9.69 9.93 -15.09
C GLY A 38 -8.38 9.16 -14.92
N TRP A 39 -8.17 8.65 -13.71
CA TRP A 39 -6.95 7.97 -13.31
C TRP A 39 -7.18 6.97 -12.20
N VAL A 40 -6.24 6.01 -12.09
CA VAL A 40 -6.17 5.01 -11.03
C VAL A 40 -4.78 5.07 -10.38
N ASN A 41 -4.75 5.16 -9.06
CA ASN A 41 -3.55 4.93 -8.25
C ASN A 41 -3.69 3.62 -7.49
N VAL A 42 -2.57 2.94 -7.24
CA VAL A 42 -2.56 1.75 -6.39
C VAL A 42 -1.70 2.00 -5.16
N ARG A 43 -2.23 1.63 -4.00
CA ARG A 43 -1.53 1.58 -2.72
C ARG A 43 -1.31 0.12 -2.35
N LEU A 44 -0.12 -0.19 -1.83
CA LEU A 44 0.20 -1.53 -1.34
C LEU A 44 0.55 -1.41 0.14
N ILE A 45 -0.09 -2.24 0.96
CA ILE A 45 0.10 -2.25 2.41
C ILE A 45 0.32 -3.69 2.83
N PHE A 46 1.34 -3.91 3.64
CA PHE A 46 1.60 -5.16 4.33
C PHE A 46 1.38 -4.95 5.82
N VAL A 47 0.71 -5.91 6.45
CA VAL A 47 0.40 -5.92 7.88
C VAL A 47 0.86 -7.24 8.46
N ASN A 48 1.65 -7.18 9.52
CA ASN A 48 1.87 -8.30 10.42
C ASN A 48 1.02 -8.09 11.69
N PRO A 49 -0.05 -8.86 11.90
CA PRO A 49 -0.90 -8.69 13.07
C PRO A 49 -0.23 -9.19 14.37
N GLU A 50 0.76 -10.07 14.28
CA GLU A 50 1.47 -10.61 15.45
C GLU A 50 2.51 -9.60 15.99
N THR A 51 3.33 -9.03 15.11
CA THR A 51 4.35 -8.03 15.50
C THR A 51 3.82 -6.59 15.47
N GLN A 52 2.60 -6.39 14.98
CA GLN A 52 2.00 -5.09 14.70
C GLN A 52 2.79 -4.24 13.69
N ASP A 53 3.66 -4.88 12.88
CA ASP A 53 4.43 -4.19 11.86
C ASP A 53 3.57 -3.82 10.65
N ILE A 54 3.71 -2.58 10.20
CA ILE A 54 3.07 -2.10 8.97
C ILE A 54 4.11 -1.54 8.02
N LEU A 55 4.12 -2.10 6.81
CA LEU A 55 4.89 -1.60 5.67
C LEU A 55 3.90 -1.09 4.62
N ALA A 56 4.24 0.01 3.97
CA ALA A 56 3.39 0.57 2.94
C ALA A 56 4.25 1.09 1.80
N SER A 57 3.67 1.10 0.60
CA SER A 57 4.22 1.85 -0.52
C SER A 57 4.21 3.34 -0.22
N LEU A 58 4.98 4.12 -0.99
CA LEU A 58 5.09 5.57 -0.81
C LEU A 58 3.71 6.28 -0.72
N GLU A 59 2.76 5.88 -1.58
CA GLU A 59 1.39 6.41 -1.55
C GLU A 59 0.52 5.85 -0.42
N GLY A 60 0.82 4.65 0.08
CA GLY A 60 0.14 4.03 1.23
C GLY A 60 0.62 4.55 2.58
N GLY A 61 1.84 5.09 2.66
CA GLY A 61 2.43 5.60 3.90
C GLY A 61 1.61 6.71 4.57
N LYS A 62 0.84 7.49 3.80
CA LYS A 62 -0.07 8.54 4.30
C LYS A 62 -1.20 7.98 5.18
N GLU A 63 -1.52 6.70 5.04
CA GLU A 63 -2.61 6.04 5.78
C GLU A 63 -2.10 5.04 6.82
N LYS A 64 -0.78 4.92 7.03
CA LYS A 64 -0.21 3.99 8.00
C LYS A 64 -0.82 4.12 9.40
N SER A 65 -1.12 5.35 9.83
CA SER A 65 -1.76 5.63 11.13
C SER A 65 -3.19 5.10 11.24
N PHE A 66 -3.92 5.00 10.13
CA PHE A 66 -5.26 4.41 10.10
C PHE A 66 -5.17 2.89 10.30
N TYR A 67 -4.28 2.22 9.57
CA TYR A 67 -4.12 0.77 9.71
C TYR A 67 -3.55 0.38 11.08
N LEU A 68 -2.65 1.18 11.67
CA LEU A 68 -2.16 0.98 13.04
C LEU A 68 -3.28 1.00 14.09
N LYS A 69 -4.35 1.77 13.86
CA LYS A 69 -5.52 1.83 14.76
C LYS A 69 -6.49 0.65 14.59
N ILE A 70 -6.44 -0.05 13.46
CA ILE A 70 -7.30 -1.22 13.20
C ILE A 70 -6.70 -2.48 13.83
N ILE A 71 -5.37 -2.54 13.91
CA ILE A 71 -4.65 -3.69 14.47
C ILE A 71 -4.38 -3.60 15.97
N ASN A 72 -4.71 -2.48 16.61
CA ASN A 72 -4.70 -2.26 18.07
C ASN A 72 -6.13 -2.25 18.61
#